data_AF-A0A5B8U7Q8-F1
#
_entry.id   AF-A0A5B8U7Q8-F1
#
_cell.length_a   1.000
_cell.length_b   1.000
_cell.length_c   1.000
_cell.angle_alpha   90.00
_cell.angle_beta   90.00
_cell.angle_gamma   90.00
#
_symmetry.space_group_name_H-M   'P 1'
#
loop_
_entity.id
_entity.type
_entity.pdbx_description
1 polymer ?
#
loop_
_entity_poly.entity_id
_entity_poly.type
_entity_poly.pdbx_seq_one_letter_code
_entity_poly.pdbx_strand_id
1 'polypeptide(L)'
;MDPNAPDALKEARRGLESGARGFKLHPRSDAFGLPHPVVEQVVGMAGRERLPVLFHAGRGIPDLGESVVEMARAHPDARIILAHAGISDLGLLAPRIAELPNVLFDTSWWMVSDLLTLYAAVPPGQILYASDMPYGGPRYASMALLRCARAVGLTPEQTAPMAGAQLARVVGGEDLLDLGPAPGPGALGARVLAFERVIAYLTGAVQLTFRGGEPREVYALARLACQAPDGVEHHAALREIESYISLAEQRLDGGAEPYAAVHAAMTAMILAGTVAADAR
;
A
#
# COMPACT_ATOMS: atom_id res chain seq x y z
N MET A 1 -14.30 11.19 9.62
CA MET A 1 -15.64 11.78 9.87
C MET A 1 -16.63 10.97 9.05
N ASP A 2 -17.85 10.80 9.56
CA ASP A 2 -18.93 10.08 8.85
C ASP A 2 -19.73 11.06 7.97
N PRO A 3 -19.74 10.93 6.64
CA PRO A 3 -20.51 11.79 5.73
C PRO A 3 -22.03 11.67 5.87
N ASN A 4 -22.54 10.57 6.44
CA ASN A 4 -23.96 10.34 6.68
C ASN A 4 -24.47 11.07 7.93
N ALA A 5 -23.58 11.55 8.80
CA ALA A 5 -23.97 12.30 9.98
C ALA A 5 -24.67 13.61 9.59
N PRO A 6 -25.80 13.98 10.24
CA PRO A 6 -26.58 15.17 9.90
C PRO A 6 -25.79 16.47 10.05
N ASP A 7 -24.75 16.47 10.88
CA ASP A 7 -23.85 17.60 11.14
C ASP A 7 -22.43 17.37 10.58
N ALA A 8 -22.25 16.44 9.63
CA ALA A 8 -20.95 16.09 9.05
C ALA A 8 -20.11 17.31 8.60
N LEU A 9 -20.73 18.28 7.92
CA LEU A 9 -20.03 19.50 7.49
C LEU A 9 -19.71 20.46 8.64
N LYS A 10 -20.51 20.44 9.70
CA LYS A 10 -20.23 21.23 10.91
C LYS A 10 -19.04 20.60 11.65
N GLU A 11 -19.02 19.28 11.77
CA GLU A 11 -17.90 18.51 12.30
C GLU A 11 -16.61 18.77 11.51
N ALA A 12 -16.70 18.72 10.17
CA ALA A 12 -15.56 18.98 9.29
C ALA A 12 -14.94 20.37 9.54
N ARG A 13 -15.77 21.42 9.61
CA ARG A 13 -15.31 22.79 9.91
C ARG A 13 -14.71 22.89 11.31
N ARG A 14 -15.39 22.34 12.32
CA ARG A 14 -14.88 22.32 13.71
C ARG A 14 -13.50 21.65 13.78
N GLY A 15 -13.30 20.56 13.05
CA GLY A 15 -12.01 19.86 12.96
C GLY A 15 -10.90 20.76 12.45
N LEU A 16 -11.14 21.47 11.34
CA LEU A 16 -10.19 22.44 10.79
C LEU A 16 -9.91 23.60 11.76
N GLU A 17 -10.97 24.19 12.35
CA GLU A 17 -10.85 25.24 13.38
C GLU A 17 -10.05 24.78 14.61
N SER A 18 -10.08 23.47 14.90
CA SER A 18 -9.31 22.84 15.99
C SER A 18 -7.88 22.43 15.58
N GLY A 19 -7.45 22.73 14.35
CA GLY A 19 -6.10 22.47 13.86
C GLY A 19 -5.91 21.15 13.10
N ALA A 20 -6.99 20.43 12.75
CA ALA A 20 -6.87 19.27 11.89
C ALA A 20 -6.28 19.66 10.52
N ARG A 21 -5.41 18.82 9.96
CA ARG A 21 -4.70 19.07 8.70
C ARG A 21 -5.18 18.19 7.56
N GLY A 22 -6.46 17.82 7.56
CA GLY A 22 -7.07 16.98 6.53
C GLY A 22 -8.20 16.11 7.07
N PHE A 23 -8.73 15.28 6.20
CA PHE A 23 -9.89 14.44 6.47
C PHE A 23 -9.56 12.97 6.20
N LYS A 24 -10.17 12.07 6.98
CA LYS A 24 -10.17 10.61 6.72
C LYS A 24 -11.61 10.15 6.58
N LEU A 25 -11.89 9.49 5.48
CA LEU A 25 -13.19 8.96 5.10
C LEU A 25 -13.10 7.44 4.92
N HIS A 26 -14.07 6.71 5.45
CA HIS A 26 -14.08 5.26 5.39
C HIS A 26 -15.40 4.73 4.81
N PRO A 27 -15.57 4.69 3.47
CA PRO A 27 -16.84 4.32 2.81
C PRO A 27 -17.50 3.06 3.35
N ARG A 28 -16.69 2.02 3.64
CA ARG A 28 -17.19 0.73 4.13
C ARG A 28 -17.70 0.75 5.58
N SER A 29 -16.99 1.42 6.48
CA SER A 29 -17.31 1.46 7.91
C SER A 29 -18.43 2.45 8.18
N ASP A 30 -18.43 3.55 7.44
CA ASP A 30 -19.42 4.63 7.54
C ASP A 30 -20.62 4.38 6.59
N ALA A 31 -20.62 3.27 5.84
CA ALA A 31 -21.68 2.84 4.92
C ALA A 31 -22.15 3.91 3.92
N PHE A 32 -21.22 4.53 3.19
CA PHE A 32 -21.53 5.42 2.07
C PHE A 32 -20.84 4.97 0.77
N GLY A 33 -21.41 5.35 -0.38
CA GLY A 33 -20.82 5.14 -1.71
C GLY A 33 -20.35 6.45 -2.33
N LEU A 34 -19.66 6.39 -3.47
CA LEU A 34 -19.36 7.54 -4.29
C LEU A 34 -20.18 7.46 -5.59
N PRO A 35 -20.63 8.60 -6.16
CA PRO A 35 -20.50 9.97 -5.64
C PRO A 35 -21.33 10.22 -4.37
N HIS A 36 -20.89 11.16 -3.53
CA HIS A 36 -21.61 11.56 -2.32
C HIS A 36 -21.56 13.08 -2.12
N PRO A 37 -22.70 13.78 -1.96
CA PRO A 37 -22.74 15.24 -1.97
C PRO A 37 -21.93 15.87 -0.82
N VAL A 38 -21.97 15.28 0.38
CA VAL A 38 -21.16 15.76 1.52
C VAL A 38 -19.68 15.52 1.30
N VAL A 39 -19.30 14.42 0.64
CA VAL A 39 -17.89 14.13 0.35
C VAL A 39 -17.36 15.14 -0.65
N GLU A 40 -18.13 15.43 -1.69
CA GLU A 40 -17.80 16.46 -2.68
C GLU A 40 -17.56 17.84 -2.03
N GLN A 41 -18.42 18.21 -1.07
CA GLN A 41 -18.28 19.45 -0.31
C GLN A 41 -17.05 19.45 0.62
N VAL A 42 -16.73 18.31 1.25
CA VAL A 42 -15.52 18.14 2.07
C VAL A 42 -14.26 18.25 1.19
N VAL A 43 -14.26 17.64 0.01
CA VAL A 43 -13.13 17.69 -0.93
C VAL A 43 -12.95 19.10 -1.46
N GLY A 44 -14.02 19.79 -1.85
CA GLY A 44 -13.94 21.19 -2.23
C GLY A 44 -13.51 22.12 -1.09
N MET A 45 -13.86 21.80 0.17
CA MET A 45 -13.34 22.51 1.33
C MET A 45 -11.84 22.29 1.53
N ALA A 46 -11.40 21.04 1.44
CA ALA A 46 -9.99 20.68 1.54
C ALA A 46 -9.17 21.33 0.42
N GLY A 47 -9.69 21.38 -0.82
CA GLY A 47 -9.03 22.01 -1.96
C GLY A 47 -8.75 23.49 -1.76
N ARG A 48 -9.69 24.26 -1.18
CA ARG A 48 -9.47 25.69 -0.89
C ARG A 48 -8.30 25.95 0.04
N GLU A 49 -7.98 24.99 0.92
CA GLU A 49 -6.87 25.06 1.87
C GLU A 49 -5.68 24.15 1.48
N ARG A 50 -5.75 23.53 0.29
CA ARG A 50 -4.76 22.53 -0.20
C ARG A 50 -4.49 21.41 0.82
N LEU A 51 -5.53 20.97 1.51
CA LEU A 51 -5.48 19.91 2.52
C LEU A 51 -5.79 18.53 1.91
N PRO A 52 -5.29 17.46 2.53
CA PRO A 52 -5.58 16.10 2.11
C PRO A 52 -6.95 15.57 2.56
N VAL A 53 -7.54 14.77 1.70
CA VAL A 53 -8.67 13.88 1.99
C VAL A 53 -8.20 12.45 1.73
N LEU A 54 -8.04 11.68 2.80
CA LEU A 54 -7.66 10.28 2.73
C LEU A 54 -8.91 9.41 2.68
N PHE A 55 -9.05 8.64 1.61
CA PHE A 55 -10.05 7.61 1.46
C PHE A 55 -9.47 6.27 1.85
N HIS A 56 -10.18 5.53 2.70
CA HIS A 56 -9.97 4.09 2.74
C HIS A 56 -10.17 3.54 1.33
N ALA A 57 -9.15 2.95 0.71
CA ALA A 57 -9.22 2.43 -0.67
C ALA A 57 -8.70 0.98 -0.81
N GLY A 58 -8.73 0.24 0.30
CA GLY A 58 -8.68 -1.22 0.29
C GLY A 58 -9.93 -1.83 -0.35
N ARG A 59 -10.14 -3.16 -0.32
CA ARG A 59 -11.26 -3.86 -1.00
C ARG A 59 -12.67 -3.27 -0.74
N GLY A 60 -13.52 -3.26 -1.77
CA GLY A 60 -14.99 -3.27 -1.61
C GLY A 60 -15.64 -1.90 -1.45
N ILE A 61 -15.28 -0.95 -2.31
CA ILE A 61 -15.95 0.34 -2.43
C ILE A 61 -16.47 0.42 -3.87
N PRO A 62 -17.78 0.30 -4.10
CA PRO A 62 -18.35 0.46 -5.44
C PRO A 62 -17.99 1.82 -6.03
N ASP A 63 -17.62 1.82 -7.31
CA ASP A 63 -17.40 3.01 -8.15
C ASP A 63 -16.34 4.02 -7.65
N LEU A 64 -15.39 3.60 -6.81
CA LEU A 64 -14.34 4.47 -6.28
C LEU A 64 -13.47 5.05 -7.40
N GLY A 65 -13.04 4.23 -8.37
CA GLY A 65 -12.15 4.63 -9.46
C GLY A 65 -12.64 5.82 -10.28
N GLU A 66 -13.76 5.67 -11.00
CA GLU A 66 -14.29 6.75 -11.86
C GLU A 66 -14.72 7.97 -11.02
N SER A 67 -15.32 7.76 -9.84
CA SER A 67 -15.68 8.86 -8.94
C SER A 67 -14.46 9.68 -8.49
N VAL A 68 -13.34 9.02 -8.19
CA VAL A 68 -12.09 9.70 -7.82
C VAL A 68 -11.53 10.49 -9.01
N VAL A 69 -11.61 9.96 -10.24
CA VAL A 69 -11.18 10.68 -11.44
C VAL A 69 -12.00 11.95 -11.64
N GLU A 70 -13.33 11.86 -11.58
CA GLU A 70 -14.22 13.01 -11.72
C GLU A 70 -13.97 14.06 -10.63
N MET A 71 -13.88 13.61 -9.38
CA MET A 71 -13.63 14.45 -8.21
C MET A 71 -12.26 15.14 -8.27
N ALA A 72 -11.21 14.42 -8.67
CA ALA A 72 -9.87 14.96 -8.83
C ALA A 72 -9.81 16.06 -9.90
N ARG A 73 -10.55 15.88 -11.00
CA ARG A 73 -10.68 16.89 -12.07
C ARG A 73 -11.51 18.10 -11.64
N ALA A 74 -12.56 17.89 -10.85
CA ALA A 74 -13.40 18.96 -10.32
C ALA A 74 -12.69 19.81 -9.25
N HIS A 75 -11.80 19.19 -8.46
CA HIS A 75 -11.06 19.83 -7.37
C HIS A 75 -9.54 19.63 -7.52
N PRO A 76 -8.89 20.26 -8.52
CA PRO A 76 -7.47 20.05 -8.80
C PRO A 76 -6.53 20.45 -7.65
N ASP A 77 -6.97 21.35 -6.77
CA ASP A 77 -6.20 21.79 -5.59
C ASP A 77 -6.36 20.87 -4.37
N ALA A 78 -7.34 19.96 -4.36
CA ALA A 78 -7.53 18.99 -3.28
C ALA A 78 -6.58 17.81 -3.42
N ARG A 79 -6.01 17.34 -2.31
CA ARG A 79 -5.09 16.19 -2.30
C ARG A 79 -5.86 14.93 -1.92
N ILE A 80 -6.18 14.10 -2.90
CA ILE A 80 -6.96 12.89 -2.68
C ILE A 80 -5.97 11.74 -2.44
N ILE A 81 -5.97 11.16 -1.24
CA ILE A 81 -5.09 10.04 -0.90
C ILE A 81 -5.90 8.74 -0.87
N LEU A 82 -5.51 7.76 -1.66
CA LEU A 82 -6.07 6.42 -1.67
C LEU A 82 -5.22 5.50 -0.79
N ALA A 83 -5.76 5.12 0.37
CA ALA A 83 -5.06 4.19 1.26
C ALA A 83 -4.98 2.78 0.70
N HIS A 84 -4.03 2.00 1.20
CA HIS A 84 -3.85 0.58 0.90
C HIS A 84 -3.53 0.35 -0.57
N ALA A 85 -2.58 1.13 -1.10
CA ALA A 85 -2.17 1.11 -2.50
C ALA A 85 -3.32 1.30 -3.52
N GLY A 86 -4.48 1.80 -3.07
CA GLY A 86 -5.67 1.97 -3.91
C GLY A 86 -6.17 0.66 -4.53
N ILE A 87 -5.91 -0.50 -3.92
CA ILE A 87 -6.12 -1.83 -4.53
C ILE A 87 -7.56 -2.10 -5.00
N SER A 88 -8.57 -1.37 -4.53
CA SER A 88 -9.94 -1.53 -5.08
C SER A 88 -10.00 -1.21 -6.57
N ASP A 89 -9.24 -0.19 -7.02
CA ASP A 89 -9.31 0.33 -8.39
C ASP A 89 -7.93 0.63 -8.98
N LEU A 90 -6.85 0.10 -8.39
CA LEU A 90 -5.47 0.37 -8.84
C LEU A 90 -5.31 0.07 -10.34
N GLY A 91 -5.84 -1.05 -10.83
CA GLY A 91 -5.77 -1.41 -12.25
C GLY A 91 -6.57 -0.48 -13.16
N LEU A 92 -7.64 0.15 -12.67
CA LEU A 92 -8.44 1.12 -13.41
C LEU A 92 -7.78 2.51 -13.41
N LEU A 93 -7.23 2.91 -12.27
CA LEU A 93 -6.66 4.23 -12.05
C LEU A 93 -5.25 4.39 -12.63
N ALA A 94 -4.39 3.38 -12.48
CA ALA A 94 -2.97 3.48 -12.82
C ALA A 94 -2.70 3.96 -14.25
N PRO A 95 -3.45 3.53 -15.30
CA PRO A 95 -3.23 4.03 -16.66
C PRO A 95 -3.50 5.53 -16.86
N ARG A 96 -4.24 6.18 -15.95
CA ARG A 96 -4.68 7.59 -16.07
C ARG A 96 -4.06 8.49 -15.00
N ILE A 97 -3.35 7.92 -14.03
CA ILE A 97 -3.01 8.59 -12.78
C ILE A 97 -2.00 9.73 -12.94
N ALA A 98 -1.14 9.63 -13.96
CA ALA A 98 -0.17 10.67 -14.30
C ALA A 98 -0.85 11.97 -14.76
N GLU A 99 -2.10 11.91 -15.25
CA GLU A 99 -2.90 13.09 -15.60
C GLU A 99 -3.57 13.75 -14.39
N LEU A 100 -3.51 13.11 -13.22
CA LEU A 100 -4.20 13.51 -11.99
C LEU A 100 -3.18 13.67 -10.85
N PRO A 101 -2.27 14.65 -10.92
CA PRO A 101 -1.16 14.80 -9.97
C PRO A 101 -1.61 15.03 -8.52
N ASN A 102 -2.88 15.39 -8.33
CA ASN A 102 -3.50 15.61 -7.03
C ASN A 102 -4.10 14.33 -6.40
N VAL A 103 -4.04 13.20 -7.10
CA VAL A 103 -4.36 11.87 -6.56
C VAL A 103 -3.08 11.16 -6.14
N LEU A 104 -3.05 10.70 -4.90
CA LEU A 104 -1.91 10.08 -4.24
C LEU A 104 -2.31 8.71 -3.69
N PHE A 105 -1.34 7.84 -3.46
CA PHE A 105 -1.54 6.50 -2.93
C PHE A 105 -0.65 6.34 -1.72
N ASP A 106 -1.13 5.64 -0.70
CA ASP A 106 -0.25 5.22 0.38
C ASP A 106 0.24 3.77 0.23
N THR A 107 1.33 3.44 0.91
CA THR A 107 1.96 2.10 0.86
C THR A 107 1.43 1.14 1.92
N SER A 108 0.31 1.44 2.57
CA SER A 108 -0.18 0.71 3.73
C SER A 108 -0.85 -0.61 3.34
N TRP A 109 -0.05 -1.54 2.83
CA TRP A 109 -0.49 -2.83 2.31
C TRP A 109 0.55 -3.92 2.54
N TRP A 110 0.16 -5.17 2.33
CA TRP A 110 1.02 -6.31 2.66
C TRP A 110 1.29 -7.26 1.49
N MET A 111 0.43 -7.26 0.46
CA MET A 111 0.59 -8.18 -0.68
C MET A 111 1.64 -7.65 -1.66
N VAL A 112 2.70 -8.46 -1.88
CA VAL A 112 3.87 -8.02 -2.66
C VAL A 112 3.51 -7.68 -4.10
N SER A 113 2.59 -8.41 -4.73
CA SER A 113 2.22 -8.16 -6.13
C SER A 113 1.50 -6.83 -6.28
N ASP A 114 0.59 -6.47 -5.36
CA ASP A 114 -0.09 -5.17 -5.38
C ASP A 114 0.90 -4.01 -5.16
N LEU A 115 1.83 -4.17 -4.22
CA LEU A 115 2.88 -3.17 -4.00
C LEU A 115 3.73 -3.02 -5.26
N LEU A 116 4.21 -4.11 -5.86
CA LEU A 116 4.99 -4.05 -7.10
C LEU A 116 4.19 -3.41 -8.25
N THR A 117 2.89 -3.69 -8.36
CA THR A 117 2.01 -3.01 -9.33
C THR A 117 1.94 -1.50 -9.05
N LEU A 118 1.78 -1.09 -7.79
CA LEU A 118 1.78 0.32 -7.41
C LEU A 118 3.07 1.02 -7.85
N TYR A 119 4.23 0.49 -7.44
CA TYR A 119 5.52 1.12 -7.77
C TYR A 119 5.86 1.09 -9.25
N ALA A 120 5.37 0.10 -10.01
CA ALA A 120 5.60 0.01 -11.44
C ALA A 120 4.67 0.93 -12.25
N ALA A 121 3.44 1.17 -11.79
CA ALA A 121 2.40 1.81 -12.60
C ALA A 121 2.05 3.25 -12.16
N VAL A 122 2.45 3.67 -10.96
CA VAL A 122 2.17 5.02 -10.43
C VAL A 122 3.47 5.85 -10.39
N PRO A 123 3.45 7.13 -10.81
CA PRO A 123 4.60 8.01 -10.67
C PRO A 123 5.07 8.09 -9.20
N PRO A 124 6.37 8.01 -8.90
CA PRO A 124 6.88 8.01 -7.52
C PRO A 124 6.45 9.24 -6.71
N GLY A 125 6.24 10.40 -7.34
CA GLY A 125 5.72 11.61 -6.69
C GLY A 125 4.29 11.46 -6.14
N GLN A 126 3.55 10.45 -6.59
CA GLN A 126 2.18 10.16 -6.16
C GLN A 126 2.11 9.01 -5.13
N ILE A 127 3.24 8.49 -4.65
CA ILE A 127 3.28 7.40 -3.67
C ILE A 127 3.80 7.91 -2.32
N LEU A 128 3.07 7.64 -1.24
CA LEU A 128 3.32 8.10 0.12
C LEU A 128 3.54 6.92 1.06
N TYR A 129 4.57 6.98 1.90
CA TYR A 129 4.75 6.00 2.95
C TYR A 129 3.58 6.01 3.96
N ALA A 130 3.05 4.82 4.26
CA ALA A 130 2.17 4.58 5.40
C ALA A 130 2.30 3.13 5.87
N SER A 131 2.09 2.89 7.17
CA SER A 131 2.29 1.57 7.78
C SER A 131 1.01 0.82 8.13
N ASP A 132 -0.14 1.49 8.23
CA ASP A 132 -1.37 0.94 8.81
C ASP A 132 -1.24 0.48 10.27
N MET A 133 -0.48 1.19 11.11
CA MET A 133 -0.40 0.85 12.54
C MET A 133 -1.81 0.93 13.17
N PRO A 134 -2.25 -0.09 13.95
CA PRO A 134 -1.48 -1.17 14.57
C PRO A 134 -1.33 -2.46 13.75
N TYR A 135 -1.93 -2.58 12.57
CA TYR A 135 -1.90 -3.80 11.76
C TYR A 135 -0.54 -4.03 11.09
N GLY A 136 0.05 -2.96 10.53
CA GLY A 136 1.40 -2.97 9.97
C GLY A 136 2.39 -2.15 10.79
N GLY A 137 3.42 -2.82 11.29
CA GLY A 137 4.50 -2.16 12.04
C GLY A 137 5.40 -1.33 11.11
N PRO A 138 5.96 -0.20 11.58
CA PRO A 138 6.77 0.69 10.76
C PRO A 138 8.01 -0.02 10.18
N ARG A 139 8.62 -0.96 10.92
CA ARG A 139 9.76 -1.73 10.43
C ARG A 139 9.44 -2.53 9.16
N TYR A 140 8.29 -3.22 9.15
CA TYR A 140 7.84 -3.97 7.99
C TYR A 140 7.55 -3.04 6.81
N ALA A 141 6.76 -1.99 7.05
CA ALA A 141 6.36 -1.06 6.00
C ALA A 141 7.57 -0.36 5.36
N SER A 142 8.56 0.06 6.16
CA SER A 142 9.79 0.68 5.63
C SER A 142 10.61 -0.30 4.79
N MET A 143 10.73 -1.56 5.24
CA MET A 143 11.40 -2.61 4.47
C MET A 143 10.69 -2.86 3.14
N ALA A 144 9.36 -3.00 3.16
CA ALA A 144 8.56 -3.21 1.96
C ALA A 144 8.69 -2.04 0.96
N LEU A 145 8.64 -0.79 1.45
CA LEU A 145 8.82 0.38 0.61
C LEU A 145 10.17 0.36 -0.11
N LEU A 146 11.26 0.17 0.62
CA LEU A 146 12.60 0.21 0.06
C LEU A 146 12.85 -0.94 -0.94
N ARG A 147 12.42 -2.15 -0.59
CA ARG A 147 12.63 -3.33 -1.44
C ARG A 147 11.80 -3.29 -2.71
N CYS A 148 10.50 -2.95 -2.61
CA CYS A 148 9.63 -2.89 -3.77
C CYS A 148 10.03 -1.75 -4.73
N ALA A 149 10.37 -0.57 -4.21
CA ALA A 149 10.86 0.54 -5.02
C ALA A 149 12.15 0.17 -5.78
N ARG A 150 13.13 -0.43 -5.08
CA ARG A 150 14.38 -0.89 -5.71
C ARG A 150 14.14 -2.00 -6.73
N ALA A 151 13.21 -2.92 -6.47
CA ALA A 151 12.91 -4.04 -7.38
C ALA A 151 12.45 -3.57 -8.76
N VAL A 152 11.69 -2.47 -8.82
CA VAL A 152 11.22 -1.84 -10.07
C VAL A 152 12.18 -0.75 -10.58
N GLY A 153 13.37 -0.61 -9.98
CA GLY A 153 14.41 0.28 -10.47
C GLY A 153 14.27 1.75 -10.09
N LEU A 154 13.45 2.10 -9.09
CA LEU A 154 13.45 3.47 -8.56
C LEU A 154 14.78 3.78 -7.86
N THR A 155 15.29 4.99 -8.07
CA THR A 155 16.55 5.43 -7.45
C THR A 155 16.34 5.87 -6.00
N PRO A 156 17.40 5.96 -5.18
CA PRO A 156 17.31 6.56 -3.84
C PRO A 156 16.75 7.98 -3.84
N GLU A 157 17.06 8.79 -4.85
CA GLU A 157 16.57 10.16 -4.99
C GLU A 157 15.06 10.21 -5.24
N GLN A 158 14.52 9.24 -5.98
CA GLN A 158 13.07 9.10 -6.17
C GLN A 158 12.39 8.50 -4.94
N THR A 159 13.06 7.58 -4.23
CA THR A 159 12.47 6.83 -3.12
C THR A 159 12.46 7.60 -1.80
N ALA A 160 13.52 8.36 -1.50
CA ALA A 160 13.66 9.07 -0.23
C ALA A 160 12.51 10.07 0.05
N PRO A 161 12.02 10.87 -0.92
CA PRO A 161 10.90 11.76 -0.68
C PRO A 161 9.60 11.06 -0.30
N MET A 162 9.37 9.84 -0.82
CA MET A 162 8.19 9.03 -0.53
C MET A 162 8.13 8.61 0.94
N ALA A 163 9.29 8.48 1.60
CA ALA A 163 9.40 8.10 3.01
C ALA A 163 8.96 9.20 3.99
N GLY A 164 8.64 10.42 3.53
CA GLY A 164 8.00 11.42 4.39
C GLY A 164 8.03 12.86 3.86
N ALA A 165 9.01 13.25 3.04
CA ALA A 165 9.10 14.62 2.55
C ALA A 165 7.89 15.02 1.68
N GLN A 166 7.39 14.10 0.85
CA GLN A 166 6.19 14.33 0.06
C GLN A 166 4.95 14.46 0.95
N LEU A 167 4.82 13.63 1.98
CA LEU A 167 3.72 13.75 2.95
C LEU A 167 3.79 15.07 3.74
N ALA A 168 4.98 15.53 4.11
CA ALA A 168 5.15 16.84 4.76
C ALA A 168 4.63 17.98 3.88
N ARG A 169 4.91 17.95 2.57
CA ARG A 169 4.35 18.90 1.60
C ARG A 169 2.84 18.79 1.49
N VAL A 170 2.31 17.56 1.44
CA VAL A 170 0.87 17.25 1.43
C VAL A 170 0.15 17.78 2.66
N VAL A 171 0.75 17.70 3.84
CA VAL A 171 0.18 18.29 5.06
C VAL A 171 0.36 19.80 5.07
N GLY A 172 1.49 20.31 4.56
CA GLY A 172 1.86 21.72 4.58
C GLY A 172 1.15 22.64 3.59
N GLY A 173 0.36 22.11 2.66
CA GLY A 173 -0.23 22.93 1.57
C GLY A 173 0.76 23.29 0.46
N GLU A 174 1.98 22.72 0.45
CA GLU A 174 3.07 23.05 -0.48
C GLU A 174 2.96 22.32 -1.82
N ASP A 175 3.60 22.81 -2.88
CA ASP A 175 3.64 22.10 -4.16
C ASP A 175 4.23 20.69 -4.02
N LEU A 176 3.69 19.74 -4.78
CA LEU A 176 4.15 18.36 -4.77
C LEU A 176 5.48 18.23 -5.52
N LEU A 177 6.35 17.31 -5.08
CA LEU A 177 7.54 16.97 -5.85
C LEU A 177 7.14 16.14 -7.07
N ASP A 178 7.65 16.54 -8.23
CA ASP A 178 7.72 15.67 -9.42
C ASP A 178 8.99 14.81 -9.30
N LEU A 179 8.79 13.50 -9.23
CA LEU A 179 9.87 12.51 -9.08
C LEU A 179 10.06 11.68 -10.36
N GLY A 180 9.50 12.16 -11.48
CA GLY A 180 9.53 11.49 -12.77
C GLY A 180 8.37 10.53 -12.99
N PRO A 181 8.33 9.87 -14.17
CA PRO A 181 7.25 8.97 -14.54
C PRO A 181 7.30 7.64 -13.78
N ALA A 182 6.21 6.88 -13.87
CA ALA A 182 6.19 5.50 -13.40
C ALA A 182 7.22 4.63 -14.18
N PRO A 183 7.91 3.68 -13.55
CA PRO A 183 8.86 2.77 -14.21
C PRO A 183 8.28 1.94 -15.36
N GLY A 184 6.99 1.62 -15.31
CA GLY A 184 6.26 0.84 -16.30
C GLY A 184 6.23 -0.68 -16.04
N PRO A 185 5.38 -1.42 -16.78
CA PRO A 185 5.10 -2.83 -16.51
C PRO A 185 6.29 -3.79 -16.72
N GLY A 186 7.30 -3.38 -17.49
CA GLY A 186 8.51 -4.17 -17.72
C GLY A 186 9.59 -4.01 -16.65
N ALA A 187 9.40 -3.13 -15.68
CA ALA A 187 10.46 -2.70 -14.75
C ALA A 187 11.00 -3.82 -13.85
N LEU A 188 10.14 -4.77 -13.47
CA LEU A 188 10.50 -5.89 -12.59
C LEU A 188 11.33 -6.98 -13.29
N GLY A 189 11.25 -7.08 -14.62
CA GLY A 189 11.88 -8.15 -15.39
C GLY A 189 11.18 -9.51 -15.25
N ALA A 190 11.89 -10.58 -15.58
CA ALA A 190 11.36 -11.95 -15.54
C ALA A 190 11.23 -12.46 -14.09
N ARG A 191 10.10 -13.11 -13.78
CA ARG A 191 9.84 -13.73 -12.47
C ARG A 191 10.40 -15.14 -12.43
N VAL A 192 11.00 -15.53 -11.30
CA VAL A 192 11.52 -16.88 -11.08
C VAL A 192 10.44 -17.75 -10.43
N LEU A 193 10.12 -18.88 -11.05
CA LEU A 193 8.98 -19.74 -10.65
C LEU A 193 9.08 -20.28 -9.22
N ALA A 194 10.29 -20.50 -8.69
CA ALA A 194 10.47 -20.91 -7.30
C ALA A 194 9.92 -19.86 -6.33
N PHE A 195 10.18 -18.57 -6.58
CA PHE A 195 9.66 -17.49 -5.76
C PHE A 195 8.15 -17.30 -5.94
N GLU A 196 7.59 -17.51 -7.13
CA GLU A 196 6.13 -17.48 -7.30
C GLU A 196 5.41 -18.51 -6.43
N ARG A 197 5.97 -19.73 -6.34
CA ARG A 197 5.41 -20.78 -5.47
C ARG A 197 5.43 -20.34 -4.00
N VAL A 198 6.54 -19.78 -3.54
CA VAL A 198 6.67 -19.23 -2.18
C VAL A 198 5.62 -18.15 -1.94
N ILE A 199 5.49 -17.16 -2.84
CA ILE A 199 4.54 -16.06 -2.73
C ILE A 199 3.10 -16.57 -2.66
N ALA A 200 2.74 -17.54 -3.52
CA ALA A 200 1.40 -18.12 -3.56
C ALA A 200 1.04 -18.79 -2.23
N TYR A 201 1.92 -19.64 -1.68
CA TYR A 201 1.68 -20.30 -0.39
C TYR A 201 1.65 -19.28 0.76
N LEU A 202 2.59 -18.35 0.81
CA LEU A 202 2.61 -17.32 1.86
C LEU A 202 1.39 -16.41 1.83
N THR A 203 0.87 -16.09 0.65
CA THR A 203 -0.39 -15.36 0.51
C THR A 203 -1.54 -16.12 1.16
N GLY A 204 -1.63 -17.44 0.91
CA GLY A 204 -2.62 -18.31 1.54
C GLY A 204 -2.47 -18.38 3.07
N ALA A 205 -1.24 -18.56 3.55
CA ALA A 205 -0.95 -18.65 4.98
C ALA A 205 -1.32 -17.35 5.73
N VAL A 206 -0.91 -16.18 5.20
CA VAL A 206 -1.23 -14.88 5.81
C VAL A 206 -2.75 -14.65 5.85
N GLN A 207 -3.46 -14.97 4.77
CA GLN A 207 -4.91 -14.83 4.70
C GLN A 207 -5.64 -15.73 5.70
N LEU A 208 -5.20 -16.99 5.85
CA LEU A 208 -5.76 -17.92 6.84
C LEU A 208 -5.57 -17.35 8.25
N THR A 209 -4.36 -16.93 8.59
CA THR A 209 -4.04 -16.38 9.92
C THR A 209 -4.87 -15.14 10.24
N PHE A 210 -5.04 -14.21 9.28
CA PHE A 210 -5.91 -13.03 9.44
C PHE A 210 -7.37 -13.37 9.72
N ARG A 211 -7.83 -14.56 9.32
CA ARG A 211 -9.19 -15.05 9.55
C ARG A 211 -9.30 -15.98 10.77
N GLY A 212 -8.23 -16.08 11.57
CA GLY A 212 -8.17 -17.00 12.71
C GLY A 212 -8.11 -18.48 12.31
N GLY A 213 -7.73 -18.77 11.06
CA GLY A 213 -7.53 -20.14 10.57
C GLY A 213 -6.14 -20.70 10.90
N GLU A 214 -5.94 -21.97 10.58
CA GLU A 214 -4.70 -22.72 10.83
C GLU A 214 -3.77 -22.72 9.60
N PRO A 215 -2.60 -22.06 9.64
CA PRO A 215 -1.74 -21.88 8.46
C PRO A 215 -0.61 -22.92 8.31
N ARG A 216 -0.38 -23.82 9.29
CA ARG A 216 0.80 -24.72 9.31
C ARG A 216 1.04 -25.53 8.03
N GLU A 217 0.00 -26.18 7.52
CA GLU A 217 0.12 -26.96 6.28
C GLU A 217 0.55 -26.08 5.10
N VAL A 218 0.11 -24.83 5.07
CA VAL A 218 0.50 -23.87 4.04
C VAL A 218 1.93 -23.38 4.22
N TYR A 219 2.39 -23.18 5.47
CA TYR A 219 3.81 -22.90 5.74
C TYR A 219 4.72 -24.06 5.37
N ALA A 220 4.29 -25.31 5.61
CA ALA A 220 5.03 -26.49 5.17
C ALA A 220 5.20 -26.52 3.65
N LEU A 221 4.14 -26.20 2.89
CA LEU A 221 4.22 -26.06 1.42
C LEU A 221 5.14 -24.92 0.98
N ALA A 222 5.10 -23.78 1.68
CA ALA A 222 6.02 -22.66 1.42
C ALA A 222 7.49 -23.06 1.62
N ARG A 223 7.80 -23.82 2.68
CA ARG A 223 9.15 -24.37 2.91
C ARG A 223 9.57 -25.36 1.84
N LEU A 224 8.67 -26.25 1.41
CA LEU A 224 8.95 -27.16 0.29
C LEU A 224 9.24 -26.40 -1.01
N ALA A 225 8.64 -25.21 -1.21
CA ALA A 225 8.96 -24.34 -2.34
C ALA A 225 10.34 -23.66 -2.24
N CYS A 226 10.93 -23.59 -1.04
CA CYS A 226 12.30 -23.09 -0.82
C CYS A 226 13.40 -24.12 -1.12
N GLN A 227 13.06 -25.38 -1.38
CA GLN A 227 14.05 -26.42 -1.66
C GLN A 227 14.80 -26.15 -2.97
N ALA A 228 16.12 -26.02 -2.88
CA ALA A 228 17.02 -25.91 -4.01
C ALA A 228 18.33 -26.66 -3.74
N PRO A 229 18.91 -27.39 -4.71
CA PRO A 229 20.23 -27.99 -4.56
C PRO A 229 21.31 -26.93 -4.26
N ASP A 230 22.38 -27.34 -3.59
CA ASP A 230 23.53 -26.48 -3.33
C ASP A 230 24.17 -26.00 -4.64
N GLY A 231 24.56 -24.72 -4.69
CA GLY A 231 25.23 -24.12 -5.86
C GLY A 231 24.31 -23.71 -7.01
N VAL A 232 22.99 -23.86 -6.88
CA VAL A 232 22.01 -23.35 -7.86
C VAL A 232 21.78 -21.86 -7.65
N GLU A 233 21.48 -21.15 -8.75
CA GLU A 233 21.07 -19.76 -8.75
C GLU A 233 19.96 -19.53 -7.70
N HIS A 234 20.14 -18.51 -6.86
CA HIS A 234 19.24 -18.10 -5.77
C HIS A 234 19.11 -19.02 -4.54
N HIS A 235 19.95 -20.06 -4.38
CA HIS A 235 19.93 -20.92 -3.17
C HIS A 235 19.97 -20.11 -1.85
N ALA A 236 20.84 -19.10 -1.76
CA ALA A 236 20.98 -18.27 -0.57
C ALA A 236 19.70 -17.47 -0.23
N ALA A 237 19.04 -16.91 -1.25
CA ALA A 237 17.79 -16.17 -1.06
C ALA A 237 16.64 -17.08 -0.59
N LEU A 238 16.53 -18.28 -1.16
CA LEU A 238 15.53 -19.27 -0.73
C LEU A 238 15.75 -19.73 0.71
N ARG A 239 17.01 -19.91 1.14
CA ARG A 239 17.37 -20.21 2.54
C ARG A 239 17.02 -19.08 3.50
N GLU A 240 17.24 -17.83 3.10
CA GLU A 240 16.85 -16.67 3.89
C GLU A 240 15.33 -16.60 4.06
N ILE A 241 14.58 -16.75 2.96
CA ILE A 241 13.11 -16.81 2.96
C ILE A 241 12.61 -17.92 3.89
N GLU A 242 13.19 -19.12 3.81
CA GLU A 242 12.83 -20.26 4.68
C GLU A 242 13.01 -19.92 6.17
N SER A 243 14.04 -19.16 6.53
CA SER A 243 14.28 -18.74 7.92
C SER A 243 13.17 -17.84 8.45
N TYR A 244 12.60 -16.95 7.61
CA TYR A 244 11.46 -16.12 7.97
C TYR A 244 10.16 -16.92 8.05
N ILE A 245 9.99 -17.95 7.24
CA ILE A 245 8.86 -18.89 7.37
C ILE A 245 8.92 -19.59 8.73
N SER A 246 10.10 -20.10 9.09
CA SER A 246 10.33 -20.75 10.38
C SER A 246 10.06 -19.80 11.55
N LEU A 247 10.45 -18.53 11.43
CA LEU A 247 10.15 -17.51 12.43
C LEU A 247 8.65 -17.21 12.56
N ALA A 248 7.89 -17.24 11.46
CA ALA A 248 6.44 -17.06 11.49
C ALA A 248 5.76 -18.21 12.27
N GLU A 249 6.16 -19.45 12.02
CA GLU A 249 5.66 -20.63 12.75
C GLU A 249 5.99 -20.55 14.24
N GLN A 250 7.24 -20.22 14.60
CA GLN A 250 7.65 -20.04 15.99
C GLN A 250 6.83 -18.97 16.73
N ARG A 251 6.47 -17.87 16.05
CA ARG A 251 5.64 -16.82 16.65
C ARG A 251 4.21 -17.28 16.89
N LEU A 252 3.64 -18.03 15.95
CA LEU A 252 2.32 -18.65 16.13
C LEU A 252 2.32 -19.64 17.30
N ASP A 253 3.36 -20.49 17.39
CA ASP A 253 3.53 -21.44 18.49
C ASP A 253 3.68 -20.74 19.85
N GLY A 254 4.34 -19.59 19.87
CA GLY A 254 4.51 -18.75 21.05
C GLY A 254 3.25 -17.99 21.49
N GLY A 255 2.11 -18.18 20.81
CA GLY A 255 0.85 -17.51 21.12
C GLY A 255 0.84 -16.02 20.78
N ALA A 256 1.66 -15.59 19.82
CA ALA A 256 1.62 -14.20 19.36
C ALA A 256 0.27 -13.88 18.72
N GLU A 257 -0.20 -12.64 18.92
CA GLU A 257 -1.39 -12.13 18.25
C GLU A 257 -1.27 -12.31 16.72
N PRO A 258 -2.36 -12.66 16.00
CA PRO A 258 -2.32 -13.03 14.59
C PRO A 258 -1.56 -12.03 13.70
N TYR A 259 -1.74 -10.73 13.92
CA TYR A 259 -1.05 -9.67 13.17
C TYR A 259 0.46 -9.65 13.39
N ALA A 260 0.93 -9.91 14.62
CA ALA A 260 2.36 -9.94 14.94
C ALA A 260 3.03 -11.22 14.40
N ALA A 261 2.26 -12.31 14.34
CA ALA A 261 2.73 -13.60 13.86
C ALA A 261 2.98 -13.60 12.35
N VAL A 262 2.15 -12.89 11.57
CA VAL A 262 2.28 -12.85 10.10
C VAL A 262 3.37 -11.93 9.56
N HIS A 263 3.92 -10.98 10.34
CA HIS A 263 4.94 -10.05 9.81
C HIS A 263 6.19 -10.76 9.28
N ALA A 264 6.57 -11.90 9.85
CA ALA A 264 7.68 -12.70 9.35
C ALA A 264 7.32 -13.35 7.99
N ALA A 265 6.11 -13.90 7.85
CA ALA A 265 5.61 -14.45 6.60
C ALA A 265 5.45 -13.37 5.51
N MET A 266 4.98 -12.17 5.86
CA MET A 266 4.93 -11.03 4.94
C MET A 266 6.32 -10.61 4.49
N THR A 267 7.29 -10.56 5.42
CA THR A 267 8.69 -10.28 5.07
C THR A 267 9.23 -11.31 4.08
N ALA A 268 9.03 -12.61 4.34
CA ALA A 268 9.42 -13.68 3.42
C ALA A 268 8.80 -13.51 2.02
N MET A 269 7.53 -13.09 1.96
CA MET A 269 6.83 -12.83 0.70
C MET A 269 7.40 -11.61 -0.05
N ILE A 270 7.72 -10.52 0.66
CA ILE A 270 8.40 -9.36 0.06
C ILE A 270 9.76 -9.79 -0.49
N LEU A 271 10.58 -10.50 0.30
CA LEU A 271 11.89 -10.99 -0.14
C LEU A 271 11.78 -11.81 -1.42
N ALA A 272 10.85 -12.77 -1.47
CA ALA A 272 10.60 -13.60 -2.65
C ALA A 272 10.18 -12.77 -3.87
N GLY A 273 9.32 -11.76 -3.69
CA GLY A 273 8.84 -10.93 -4.80
C GLY A 273 9.85 -9.90 -5.30
N THR A 274 10.89 -9.59 -4.53
CA THR A 274 11.84 -8.52 -4.82
C THR A 274 13.29 -9.00 -4.95
N VAL A 275 13.55 -10.26 -5.29
CA VAL A 275 14.93 -10.79 -5.39
C VAL A 275 15.79 -10.00 -6.39
N ALA A 276 15.18 -9.45 -7.45
CA ALA A 276 15.86 -8.57 -8.40
C ALA A 276 16.46 -7.30 -7.73
N ALA A 277 15.93 -6.87 -6.57
CA ALA A 277 16.46 -5.74 -5.83
C ALA A 277 17.88 -6.00 -5.28
N ASP A 278 18.24 -7.26 -5.04
CA ASP A 278 19.55 -7.62 -4.48
C ASP A 278 20.67 -7.59 -5.54
N ALA A 279 20.30 -7.58 -6.83
CA ALA A 279 21.22 -7.50 -7.97
C ALA A 279 21.41 -6.07 -8.52
N ARG A 280 20.62 -5.11 -8.04
CA ARG A 280 20.69 -3.68 -8.43
C ARG A 280 21.46 -2.88 -7.41
#